data_AF-A0A9D7K7M1-F1
#
_entry.id   AF-A0A9D7K7M1-F1
#
_cell.length_a   1.000
_cell.length_b   1.000
_cell.length_c   1.000
_cell.angle_alpha   90.00
_cell.angle_beta   90.00
_cell.angle_gamma   90.00
#
_symmetry.space_group_name_H-M   'P 1'
#
loop_
_entity.id
_entity.type
_entity.pdbx_description
1 polymer ?
#
loop_
_entity_poly.entity_id
_entity_poly.type
_entity_poly.pdbx_seq_one_letter_code
_entity_poly.pdbx_strand_id
1 'polypeptide(L)'
;MLNKKFKIVFCFWAIIMTPVFTFATSKDVLFSSMNIKEARQKASQEGKLIFLDFHAQWCSPCTWMEKTTFTDEGVIKILQEDFIALKIDIDHKEGYEIKNQYDVKYLPTILIFNSEGIMVERIEKTVTPRTLKDLLSRHNEPNNKKIVKHTINSSPTQTKSVTSDSVPVLPEMSLTEDETKEYLSAPLNKKIYKLQLGVFGKYELADAFVQKLNNTFLEPVTVKNEMKNGKMIFRVFLGQFETQEEAEVFKKQIFDENQLDSIVN
;
A
#
# COMPACT_ATOMS: atom_id res chain seq x y z
N MET A 1 58.00 -16.91 -62.13
CA MET A 1 56.63 -16.39 -61.94
C MET A 1 55.74 -17.57 -61.51
N LEU A 2 55.77 -17.96 -60.23
CA LEU A 2 54.98 -17.49 -59.07
C LEU A 2 53.48 -17.93 -59.07
N ASN A 3 53.30 -19.16 -58.56
CA ASN A 3 52.28 -19.69 -57.64
C ASN A 3 50.78 -19.37 -57.78
N LYS A 4 50.01 -20.44 -58.07
CA LYS A 4 48.62 -20.65 -57.66
C LYS A 4 48.51 -20.65 -56.13
N LYS A 5 47.55 -19.90 -55.57
CA LYS A 5 47.12 -20.04 -54.17
C LYS A 5 45.63 -20.31 -54.08
N PHE A 6 45.35 -21.49 -53.55
CA PHE A 6 44.09 -22.03 -53.07
C PHE A 6 43.52 -21.11 -51.99
N LYS A 7 42.25 -20.68 -52.10
CA LYS A 7 41.54 -19.98 -51.02
C LYS A 7 40.39 -20.86 -50.54
N ILE A 8 40.64 -21.53 -49.42
CA ILE A 8 39.66 -22.24 -48.59
C ILE A 8 38.76 -21.18 -47.96
N VAL A 9 37.46 -21.21 -48.28
CA VAL A 9 36.44 -20.42 -47.61
C VAL A 9 36.00 -21.21 -46.38
N PHE A 10 36.48 -20.81 -45.21
CA PHE A 10 36.06 -21.38 -43.92
C PHE A 10 34.80 -20.64 -43.47
N CYS A 11 33.64 -21.29 -43.55
CA CYS A 11 32.41 -20.84 -42.90
C CYS A 11 32.58 -20.91 -41.38
N PHE A 12 33.01 -19.82 -40.77
CA PHE A 12 32.86 -19.62 -39.32
C PHE A 12 31.40 -19.23 -39.04
N TRP A 13 30.57 -20.25 -38.80
CA TRP A 13 29.28 -20.10 -38.13
C TRP A 13 29.58 -19.73 -36.68
N ALA A 14 29.73 -18.45 -36.40
CA ALA A 14 29.84 -17.93 -35.04
C ALA A 14 28.46 -18.06 -34.37
N ILE A 15 28.28 -19.16 -33.65
CA ILE A 15 27.19 -19.32 -32.68
C ILE A 15 27.46 -18.30 -31.57
N ILE A 16 26.80 -17.13 -31.68
CA ILE A 16 26.78 -16.12 -30.63
C ILE A 16 25.91 -16.72 -29.52
N MET A 17 26.56 -17.36 -28.55
CA MET A 17 25.94 -17.85 -27.32
C MET A 17 25.58 -16.62 -26.46
N THR A 18 24.44 -16.01 -26.77
CA THR A 18 23.88 -14.96 -25.91
C THR A 18 23.55 -15.58 -24.56
N PRO A 19 24.04 -15.04 -23.44
CA PRO A 19 23.66 -15.52 -22.13
C PRO A 19 22.16 -15.34 -21.97
N VAL A 20 21.44 -16.46 -21.91
CA VAL A 20 20.03 -16.46 -21.50
C VAL A 20 20.04 -16.08 -20.03
N PHE A 21 19.73 -14.81 -19.74
CA PHE A 21 19.44 -14.37 -18.38
C PHE A 21 18.15 -15.05 -17.95
N THR A 22 18.28 -16.20 -17.29
CA THR A 22 17.15 -16.88 -16.67
C THR A 22 16.79 -16.08 -15.42
N PHE A 23 15.77 -15.23 -15.52
CA PHE A 23 15.17 -14.62 -14.34
C PHE A 23 14.56 -15.74 -13.49
N ALA A 24 15.08 -15.93 -12.28
CA ALA A 24 14.48 -16.84 -11.31
C ALA A 24 13.11 -16.27 -10.93
N THR A 25 12.04 -16.93 -11.36
CA THR A 25 10.67 -16.58 -10.99
C THR A 25 10.45 -16.94 -9.52
N SER A 26 10.12 -15.94 -8.69
CA SER A 26 9.69 -16.16 -7.31
C SER A 26 8.48 -17.10 -7.29
N LYS A 27 8.48 -18.06 -6.35
CA LYS A 27 7.36 -19.00 -6.17
C LYS A 27 6.18 -18.43 -5.37
N ASP A 28 6.38 -17.25 -4.76
CA ASP A 28 5.39 -16.56 -3.94
C ASP A 28 5.25 -15.09 -4.36
N VAL A 29 4.10 -14.49 -4.03
CA VAL A 29 3.92 -13.03 -4.12
C VAL A 29 4.96 -12.35 -3.25
N LEU A 30 5.72 -11.43 -3.85
CA LEU A 30 6.67 -10.59 -3.13
C LEU A 30 5.92 -9.42 -2.49
N PHE A 31 5.42 -9.65 -1.28
CA PHE A 31 4.89 -8.59 -0.45
C PHE A 31 6.04 -7.68 0.01
N SER A 32 5.89 -6.38 -0.19
CA SER A 32 6.88 -5.40 0.24
C SER A 32 6.86 -5.23 1.75
N SER A 33 8.04 -4.99 2.33
CA SER A 33 8.21 -4.63 3.75
C SER A 33 7.99 -3.13 4.02
N MET A 34 7.53 -2.37 3.02
CA MET A 34 7.23 -0.95 3.15
C MET A 34 6.01 -0.74 4.05
N ASN A 35 5.97 0.38 4.78
CA ASN A 35 4.72 0.82 5.39
C ASN A 35 3.76 1.40 4.32
N ILE A 36 2.48 1.57 4.68
CA ILE A 36 1.45 2.06 3.74
C ILE A 36 1.81 3.42 3.14
N LYS A 37 2.44 4.30 3.91
CA LYS A 37 2.81 5.64 3.43
C LYS A 37 3.88 5.57 2.33
N GLU A 38 4.93 4.78 2.55
CA GLU A 38 5.96 4.50 1.55
C GLU A 38 5.37 3.83 0.31
N ALA A 39 4.46 2.86 0.51
CA ALA A 39 3.79 2.20 -0.61
C ALA A 39 2.95 3.17 -1.44
N ARG A 40 2.21 4.10 -0.81
CA ARG A 40 1.45 5.15 -1.51
C ARG A 40 2.36 6.08 -2.28
N GLN A 41 3.46 6.52 -1.67
CA GLN A 41 4.43 7.38 -2.33
C GLN A 41 5.02 6.67 -3.56
N LYS A 42 5.48 5.42 -3.41
CA LYS A 42 6.04 4.64 -4.51
C LYS A 42 5.01 4.37 -5.62
N ALA A 43 3.79 3.99 -5.24
CA ALA A 43 2.68 3.78 -6.18
C ALA A 43 2.38 5.03 -7.01
N SER A 44 2.32 6.20 -6.37
CA SER A 44 2.08 7.48 -7.05
C SER A 44 3.20 7.86 -8.03
N GLN A 45 4.46 7.54 -7.70
CA GLN A 45 5.64 7.84 -8.51
C GLN A 45 5.78 6.89 -9.70
N GLU A 46 5.52 5.61 -9.48
CA GLU A 46 5.65 4.56 -10.51
C GLU A 46 4.37 4.36 -11.33
N GLY A 47 3.25 5.02 -10.96
CA GLY A 47 1.96 4.80 -11.59
C GLY A 47 1.41 3.38 -11.35
N LYS A 48 1.77 2.76 -10.21
CA LYS A 48 1.33 1.42 -9.82
C LYS A 48 0.13 1.48 -8.89
N LEU A 49 -0.67 0.42 -8.88
CA LEU A 49 -1.75 0.26 -7.92
C LEU A 49 -1.20 -0.24 -6.57
N ILE A 50 -2.01 -0.19 -5.52
CA ILE A 50 -1.66 -0.73 -4.20
C ILE A 50 -2.59 -1.89 -3.90
N PHE A 51 -2.01 -2.99 -3.45
CA PHE A 51 -2.73 -4.20 -3.02
C PHE A 51 -2.47 -4.41 -1.53
N LEU A 52 -3.50 -4.35 -0.68
CA LEU A 52 -3.38 -4.64 0.75
C LEU A 52 -4.11 -5.95 1.06
N ASP A 53 -3.39 -6.94 1.58
CA ASP A 53 -3.96 -8.19 2.10
C ASP A 53 -3.97 -8.18 3.63
N PHE A 54 -5.16 -8.10 4.23
CA PHE A 54 -5.33 -8.19 5.67
C PHE A 54 -5.50 -9.65 6.07
N HIS A 55 -4.67 -10.10 7.02
CA HIS A 55 -4.67 -11.48 7.51
C HIS A 55 -4.36 -11.56 9.00
N ALA A 56 -4.44 -12.78 9.54
CA ALA A 56 -3.99 -13.16 10.87
C ALA A 56 -3.57 -14.64 10.86
N GLN A 57 -2.75 -15.07 11.81
CA GLN A 57 -2.29 -16.47 11.89
C GLN A 57 -3.44 -17.45 12.18
N TRP A 58 -4.43 -17.02 12.95
CA TRP A 58 -5.62 -17.82 13.27
C TRP A 58 -6.68 -17.83 12.15
N CYS A 59 -6.46 -17.10 11.05
CA CYS A 59 -7.37 -17.05 9.91
C CYS A 59 -7.12 -18.21 8.93
N SER A 60 -7.80 -19.35 9.13
CA SER A 60 -7.63 -20.51 8.24
C SER A 60 -7.89 -20.22 6.74
N PRO A 61 -8.91 -19.42 6.36
CA PRO A 61 -9.10 -19.08 4.95
C PRO A 61 -7.97 -18.20 4.36
N CYS A 62 -7.30 -17.40 5.19
CA CYS A 62 -6.12 -16.64 4.79
C CYS A 62 -4.94 -17.58 4.48
N THR A 63 -4.66 -18.53 5.37
CA THR A 63 -3.63 -19.57 5.15
C THR A 63 -3.91 -20.41 3.90
N TRP A 64 -5.18 -20.65 3.58
CA TRP A 64 -5.55 -21.32 2.33
C TRP A 64 -5.15 -20.48 1.10
N MET A 65 -5.38 -19.16 1.14
CA MET A 65 -4.98 -18.24 0.05
C MET A 65 -3.46 -18.15 -0.08
N GLU A 66 -2.71 -18.12 1.02
CA GLU A 66 -1.24 -18.15 1.00
C GLU A 66 -0.71 -19.38 0.26
N LYS A 67 -1.30 -20.55 0.49
CA LYS A 67 -0.83 -21.82 -0.11
C LYS A 67 -1.32 -22.07 -1.54
N THR A 68 -2.30 -21.30 -2.01
CA THR A 68 -2.96 -21.55 -3.30
C THR A 68 -3.00 -20.34 -4.22
N THR A 69 -3.50 -19.21 -3.70
CA THR A 69 -3.80 -18.01 -4.48
C THR A 69 -2.57 -17.15 -4.67
N PHE A 70 -1.77 -16.98 -3.63
CA PHE A 70 -0.52 -16.21 -3.67
C PHE A 70 0.70 -17.01 -4.14
N THR A 71 0.51 -18.29 -4.47
CA THR A 71 1.50 -19.18 -5.11
C THR A 71 1.23 -19.37 -6.61
N ASP A 72 0.14 -18.81 -7.16
CA ASP A 72 -0.18 -18.89 -8.59
C ASP A 72 0.69 -17.91 -9.40
N GLU A 73 1.42 -18.43 -10.39
CA GLU A 73 2.36 -17.64 -11.20
C GLU A 73 1.71 -16.42 -11.87
N GLY A 74 0.45 -16.52 -12.28
CA GLY A 74 -0.25 -15.40 -12.92
C GLY A 74 -0.61 -14.31 -11.92
N VAL A 75 -1.00 -14.66 -10.69
CA VAL A 75 -1.21 -13.70 -9.60
C VAL A 75 0.11 -13.01 -9.25
N ILE A 76 1.18 -13.79 -9.08
CA ILE A 76 2.51 -13.28 -8.75
C ILE A 76 2.97 -12.27 -9.80
N LYS A 77 2.86 -12.63 -11.07
CA LYS A 77 3.27 -11.79 -12.18
C LYS A 77 2.53 -10.45 -12.18
N ILE A 78 1.20 -10.47 -12.11
CA ILE A 78 0.40 -9.23 -12.14
C ILE A 78 0.75 -8.34 -10.94
N LEU A 79 0.84 -8.92 -9.73
CA LEU A 79 1.15 -8.14 -8.54
C LEU A 79 2.57 -7.55 -8.55
N GLN A 80 3.56 -8.24 -9.11
CA GLN A 80 4.92 -7.73 -9.22
C GLN A 80 5.08 -6.64 -10.29
N GLU A 81 4.38 -6.79 -11.42
CA GLU A 81 4.49 -5.86 -12.55
C GLU A 81 3.76 -4.54 -12.28
N ASP A 82 2.54 -4.62 -11.73
CA ASP A 82 1.60 -3.50 -11.77
C ASP A 82 1.17 -2.97 -10.39
N PHE A 83 1.55 -3.66 -9.31
CA PHE A 83 1.11 -3.33 -7.95
C PHE A 83 2.29 -3.15 -6.99
N ILE A 84 2.05 -2.36 -5.94
CA ILE A 84 2.80 -2.41 -4.70
C ILE A 84 1.95 -3.23 -3.72
N ALA A 85 2.33 -4.48 -3.50
CA ALA A 85 1.59 -5.40 -2.64
C ALA A 85 2.13 -5.34 -1.20
N LEU A 86 1.24 -5.14 -0.23
CA LEU A 86 1.51 -5.21 1.20
C LEU A 86 0.63 -6.27 1.85
N LYS A 87 1.18 -6.89 2.88
CA LYS A 87 0.49 -7.88 3.71
C LYS A 87 0.43 -7.35 5.14
N ILE A 88 -0.76 -7.26 5.68
CA ILE A 88 -1.07 -6.58 6.93
C ILE A 88 -1.56 -7.61 7.95
N ASP A 89 -0.71 -7.92 8.92
CA ASP A 89 -1.07 -8.79 10.03
C ASP A 89 -1.79 -7.98 11.11
N ILE A 90 -3.07 -8.27 11.33
CA ILE A 90 -3.91 -7.49 12.24
C ILE A 90 -3.64 -7.77 13.73
N ASP A 91 -2.86 -8.79 14.05
CA ASP A 91 -2.43 -9.09 15.43
C ASP A 91 -1.22 -8.22 15.83
N HIS A 92 -0.50 -7.65 14.85
CA HIS A 92 0.55 -6.66 15.09
C HIS A 92 -0.03 -5.26 15.31
N LYS A 93 0.67 -4.42 16.10
CA LYS A 93 0.22 -3.06 16.45
C LYS A 93 -0.18 -2.23 15.23
N GLU A 94 0.73 -2.11 14.28
CA GLU A 94 0.55 -1.30 13.09
C GLU A 94 -0.60 -1.85 12.25
N GLY A 95 -0.70 -3.17 12.09
CA GLY A 95 -1.80 -3.80 11.38
C GLY A 95 -3.16 -3.62 12.07
N TYR A 96 -3.20 -3.62 13.41
CA TYR A 96 -4.41 -3.31 14.18
C TYR A 96 -4.89 -1.86 13.94
N GLU A 97 -3.97 -0.90 13.95
CA GLU A 97 -4.28 0.51 13.66
C GLU A 97 -4.79 0.68 12.22
N ILE A 98 -4.15 0.01 11.27
CA ILE A 98 -4.52 0.04 9.85
C ILE A 98 -5.89 -0.63 9.61
N LYS A 99 -6.20 -1.78 10.22
CA LYS A 99 -7.55 -2.38 10.06
C LYS A 99 -8.64 -1.45 10.58
N ASN A 100 -8.39 -0.72 11.66
CA ASN A 100 -9.35 0.25 12.19
C ASN A 100 -9.47 1.46 11.27
N GLN A 101 -8.36 1.92 10.70
CA GLN A 101 -8.35 2.98 9.70
C GLN A 101 -9.26 2.65 8.50
N TYR A 102 -9.19 1.42 8.01
CA TYR A 102 -9.98 0.97 6.87
C TYR A 102 -11.26 0.21 7.26
N ASP A 103 -11.71 0.28 8.51
CA ASP A 103 -12.92 -0.41 9.01
C ASP A 103 -13.00 -1.90 8.65
N VAL A 104 -11.85 -2.60 8.67
CA VAL A 104 -11.76 -4.04 8.37
C VAL A 104 -12.24 -4.85 9.58
N LYS A 105 -13.38 -5.51 9.42
CA LYS A 105 -14.06 -6.28 10.47
C LYS A 105 -13.89 -7.79 10.36
N TYR A 106 -13.62 -8.28 9.16
CA TYR A 106 -13.57 -9.69 8.83
C TYR A 106 -12.29 -10.02 8.07
N LEU A 107 -11.84 -11.26 8.20
CA LEU A 107 -10.69 -11.78 7.45
C LEU A 107 -11.10 -12.98 6.58
N PRO A 108 -10.45 -13.18 5.43
CA PRO A 108 -9.49 -12.26 4.78
C PRO A 108 -10.20 -11.00 4.26
N THR A 109 -9.47 -9.89 4.22
CA THR A 109 -9.91 -8.69 3.49
C THR A 109 -8.81 -8.21 2.57
N ILE A 110 -9.12 -8.02 1.29
CA ILE A 110 -8.22 -7.39 0.32
C ILE A 110 -8.77 -6.01 -0.03
N LEU A 111 -7.91 -4.99 -0.02
CA LEU A 111 -8.21 -3.66 -0.53
C LEU A 111 -7.29 -3.35 -1.71
N ILE A 112 -7.86 -2.79 -2.78
CA ILE A 112 -7.10 -2.30 -3.93
C ILE A 112 -7.29 -0.80 -4.05
N PHE A 113 -6.19 -0.07 -4.17
CA PHE A 113 -6.17 1.35 -4.45
C PHE A 113 -5.52 1.62 -5.79
N ASN A 114 -6.01 2.62 -6.51
CA ASN A 114 -5.31 3.14 -7.67
C ASN A 114 -4.05 3.93 -7.26
N SER A 115 -3.23 4.35 -8.22
CA SER A 115 -2.01 5.12 -7.96
C SER A 115 -2.26 6.51 -7.37
N GLU A 116 -3.49 7.01 -7.46
CA GLU A 116 -3.96 8.25 -6.80
C GLU A 116 -4.34 8.00 -5.33
N GLY A 117 -4.36 6.75 -4.86
CA GLY A 117 -4.74 6.37 -3.51
C GLY A 117 -6.25 6.31 -3.28
N ILE A 118 -7.05 6.28 -4.34
CA ILE A 118 -8.50 6.03 -4.28
C ILE A 118 -8.74 4.53 -4.22
N MET A 119 -9.56 4.06 -3.27
CA MET A 119 -9.95 2.65 -3.16
C MET A 119 -10.88 2.29 -4.33
N VAL A 120 -10.46 1.34 -5.15
CA VAL A 120 -11.22 0.86 -6.33
C VAL A 120 -11.86 -0.51 -6.10
N GLU A 121 -11.44 -1.25 -5.08
CA GLU A 121 -11.99 -2.56 -4.75
C GLU A 121 -11.83 -2.88 -3.25
N ARG A 122 -12.85 -3.54 -2.69
CA ARG A 122 -12.81 -4.18 -1.37
C ARG A 122 -13.38 -5.59 -1.49
N ILE A 123 -12.63 -6.58 -1.03
CA ILE A 123 -13.00 -7.99 -1.09
C ILE A 123 -12.91 -8.57 0.33
N GLU A 124 -14.04 -8.90 0.94
CA GLU A 124 -14.12 -9.47 2.30
C GLU A 124 -14.46 -10.97 2.25
N LYS A 125 -13.77 -11.70 1.37
CA LYS A 125 -13.98 -13.13 1.17
C LYS A 125 -12.73 -13.80 0.63
N THR A 126 -12.64 -15.11 0.85
CA THR A 126 -11.64 -15.95 0.18
C THR A 126 -11.81 -15.87 -1.33
N VAL A 127 -10.70 -15.69 -2.04
CA VAL A 127 -10.66 -15.67 -3.50
C VAL A 127 -9.72 -16.75 -4.01
N THR A 128 -10.09 -17.36 -5.14
CA THR A 128 -9.25 -18.33 -5.86
C THR A 128 -8.23 -17.62 -6.76
N PRO A 129 -7.17 -18.30 -7.24
CA PRO A 129 -6.24 -17.68 -8.18
C PRO A 129 -6.91 -17.07 -9.42
N ARG A 130 -7.88 -17.78 -10.00
CA ARG A 130 -8.62 -17.30 -11.18
C ARG A 130 -9.39 -16.03 -10.85
N THR A 131 -10.16 -16.05 -9.75
CA THR A 131 -10.95 -14.90 -9.32
C THR A 131 -10.07 -13.70 -9.03
N LEU A 132 -8.94 -13.90 -8.35
CA LEU A 132 -8.01 -12.82 -8.05
C LEU A 132 -7.38 -12.24 -9.32
N LYS A 133 -6.95 -13.08 -10.27
CA LYS A 133 -6.45 -12.60 -11.57
C LYS A 133 -7.50 -11.75 -12.30
N ASP A 134 -8.74 -12.23 -12.38
CA ASP A 134 -9.82 -11.48 -13.04
C ASP A 134 -10.08 -10.12 -12.34
N LEU A 135 -9.97 -10.06 -11.01
CA LEU A 135 -10.09 -8.83 -10.23
C LEU A 135 -8.93 -7.86 -10.48
N LEU A 136 -7.69 -8.36 -10.41
CA LEU A 136 -6.49 -7.55 -10.63
C LEU A 136 -6.48 -6.99 -12.06
N SER A 137 -6.73 -7.83 -13.06
CA SER A 137 -6.75 -7.40 -14.47
C SER A 137 -7.80 -6.34 -14.76
N ARG A 138 -9.00 -6.43 -14.16
CA ARG A 138 -10.07 -5.43 -14.35
C ARG A 138 -9.69 -4.04 -13.85
N HIS A 139 -8.89 -3.98 -12.78
CA HIS A 139 -8.45 -2.72 -12.19
C HIS A 139 -7.12 -2.23 -12.76
N ASN A 140 -6.41 -3.07 -13.53
CA ASN A 140 -5.13 -2.79 -14.15
C ASN A 140 -5.23 -1.90 -15.42
N GLU A 141 -6.15 -0.95 -15.41
CA GLU A 141 -6.47 -0.08 -16.55
C GLU A 141 -5.69 1.25 -16.49
N PRO A 142 -5.40 1.91 -17.63
CA PRO A 142 -4.64 3.17 -17.66
C PRO A 142 -5.18 4.27 -16.72
N ASN A 143 -6.50 4.32 -16.53
CA ASN A 143 -7.13 5.31 -15.66
C ASN A 143 -6.81 5.12 -14.16
N ASN A 144 -6.37 3.93 -13.77
CA ASN A 144 -5.93 3.62 -12.40
C ASN A 144 -4.40 3.71 -12.22
N LYS A 145 -3.66 4.00 -13.30
CA LYS A 145 -2.19 4.05 -13.38
C LYS A 145 -1.68 5.46 -13.70
N LYS A 146 -2.13 6.45 -12.95
CA LYS A 146 -1.69 7.84 -13.13
C LYS A 146 -0.46 8.12 -12.27
N ILE A 147 0.57 8.69 -12.87
CA ILE A 147 1.70 9.22 -12.11
C ILE A 147 1.24 10.53 -11.46
N VAL A 148 1.17 10.54 -10.13
CA VAL A 148 0.77 11.71 -9.36
C VAL A 148 2.00 12.37 -8.78
N LYS A 149 2.26 13.62 -9.17
CA LYS A 149 3.23 14.48 -8.47
C LYS A 149 2.50 15.18 -7.34
N HIS A 150 2.50 14.57 -6.15
CA HIS A 150 1.96 15.22 -4.96
C HIS A 150 2.74 16.52 -4.70
N THR A 151 2.03 17.64 -4.56
CA THR A 151 2.63 18.96 -4.42
C THR A 151 3.21 19.19 -3.01
N ILE A 152 2.83 18.33 -2.04
CA ILE A 152 3.27 18.39 -0.65
C ILE A 152 3.82 17.02 -0.25
N ASN A 153 5.14 16.95 -0.01
CA ASN A 153 5.82 15.78 0.55
C ASN A 153 6.19 15.97 2.04
N SER A 154 5.71 17.06 2.65
CA SER A 154 6.04 17.41 4.04
C SER A 154 5.02 16.79 4.98
N SER A 155 5.11 15.48 5.14
CA SER A 155 4.51 14.83 6.30
C SER A 155 5.32 15.22 7.54
N PRO A 156 4.72 15.72 8.63
CA PRO A 156 5.43 16.11 9.84
C PRO A 156 6.28 14.98 10.44
N THR A 157 5.96 13.72 10.12
CA THR A 157 6.69 12.53 10.56
C THR A 157 8.08 12.40 9.92
N GLN A 158 8.38 13.10 8.81
CA GLN A 158 9.70 13.03 8.16
C GLN A 158 10.79 13.84 8.89
N THR A 159 10.43 14.78 9.76
CA THR A 159 11.42 15.67 10.40
C THR A 159 12.25 14.98 11.50
N LYS A 160 12.02 13.69 11.79
CA LYS A 160 12.79 12.93 12.81
C LYS A 160 13.70 11.81 12.30
N SER A 161 13.90 11.65 11.00
CA SER A 161 14.81 10.59 10.51
C SER A 161 15.62 11.00 9.28
N VAL A 162 16.53 11.96 9.45
CA VAL A 162 17.72 12.07 8.60
C VAL A 162 18.96 12.23 9.46
N THR A 163 19.54 11.09 9.85
CA THR A 163 20.98 10.91 9.84
C THR A 163 21.24 9.56 9.19
N SER A 164 21.69 9.61 7.93
CA SER A 164 22.40 8.52 7.29
C SER A 164 23.64 8.20 8.13
N ASP A 165 23.70 6.99 8.68
CA ASP A 165 24.86 6.10 8.58
C ASP A 165 24.61 4.86 9.44
N SER A 166 24.99 3.70 8.88
CA SER A 166 24.76 2.32 9.34
C SER A 166 23.35 1.76 9.10
N VAL A 167 23.29 0.81 8.17
CA VAL A 167 22.18 -0.15 8.02
C VAL A 167 22.31 -1.16 9.17
N PRO A 168 21.41 -1.19 10.16
CA PRO A 168 21.36 -2.31 11.09
C PRO A 168 20.60 -3.43 10.40
N VAL A 169 21.26 -4.58 10.22
CA VAL A 169 20.55 -5.83 10.04
C VAL A 169 19.74 -6.06 11.32
N LEU A 170 18.42 -5.86 11.25
CA LEU A 170 17.52 -6.11 12.37
C LEU A 170 17.30 -7.63 12.50
N PRO A 171 17.46 -8.23 13.69
CA PRO A 171 17.21 -9.64 13.92
C PRO A 171 15.73 -9.97 13.77
N GLU A 172 15.40 -11.22 13.39
CA GLU A 172 14.05 -11.76 13.45
C GLU A 172 13.48 -11.53 14.85
N MET A 173 12.53 -10.61 14.96
CA MET A 173 11.90 -10.22 16.20
C MET A 173 10.69 -11.14 16.45
N SER A 174 10.95 -12.36 16.89
CA SER A 174 9.92 -13.17 17.53
C SER A 174 9.80 -12.73 18.98
N LEU A 175 8.71 -12.04 19.32
CA LEU A 175 8.42 -11.70 20.71
C LEU A 175 8.26 -12.97 21.52
N THR A 176 8.89 -13.01 22.69
CA THR A 176 8.68 -14.06 23.68
C THR A 176 7.27 -13.95 24.29
N GLU A 177 6.77 -15.02 24.91
CA GLU A 177 5.43 -15.01 25.54
C GLU A 177 5.29 -13.92 26.62
N ASP A 178 6.39 -13.58 27.30
CA ASP A 178 6.39 -12.56 28.34
C ASP A 178 6.40 -11.13 27.75
N GLU A 179 7.12 -10.90 26.66
CA GLU A 179 7.04 -9.64 25.89
C GLU A 179 5.65 -9.47 25.26
N THR A 180 5.02 -10.56 24.83
CA THR A 180 3.64 -10.56 24.31
C THR A 180 2.65 -10.19 25.41
N LYS A 181 2.82 -10.72 26.64
CA LYS A 181 1.97 -10.36 27.80
C LYS A 181 2.19 -8.93 28.25
N GLU A 182 3.43 -8.45 28.28
CA GLU A 182 3.74 -7.05 28.58
C GLU A 182 3.10 -6.12 27.54
N TYR A 183 3.21 -6.47 26.27
CA TYR A 183 2.58 -5.75 25.16
C TYR A 183 1.04 -5.74 25.25
N LEU A 184 0.41 -6.89 25.53
CA LEU A 184 -1.04 -6.98 25.75
C LEU A 184 -1.50 -6.26 27.02
N SER A 185 -0.59 -6.02 27.97
CA SER A 185 -0.84 -5.26 29.20
C SER A 185 -0.60 -3.75 29.06
N ALA A 186 0.05 -3.31 27.98
CA ALA A 186 0.25 -1.90 27.71
C ALA A 186 -1.11 -1.23 27.44
N PRO A 187 -1.41 -0.08 28.08
CA PRO A 187 -2.70 0.56 27.92
C PRO A 187 -2.91 0.96 26.45
N LEU A 188 -3.90 0.34 25.81
CA LEU A 188 -4.33 0.51 24.41
C LEU A 188 -4.83 1.94 24.05
N ASN A 189 -4.59 2.92 24.92
CA ASN A 189 -5.25 4.21 24.94
C ASN A 189 -4.37 5.34 24.39
N LYS A 190 -3.45 5.03 23.45
CA LYS A 190 -2.70 6.09 22.74
C LYS A 190 -3.68 6.77 21.78
N LYS A 191 -4.06 8.01 22.12
CA LYS A 191 -4.94 8.83 21.27
C LYS A 191 -4.24 9.09 19.94
N ILE A 192 -4.89 8.73 18.83
CA ILE A 192 -4.46 9.08 17.47
C ILE A 192 -5.28 10.28 17.05
N TYR A 193 -4.60 11.36 16.65
CA TYR A 193 -5.23 12.58 16.19
C TYR A 193 -5.40 12.57 14.68
N LYS A 194 -6.52 13.09 14.18
CA LYS A 194 -6.79 13.23 12.74
C LYS A 194 -7.31 14.63 12.43
N LEU A 195 -7.07 15.12 11.22
CA LEU A 195 -7.70 16.37 10.77
C LEU A 195 -9.06 16.05 10.17
N GLN A 196 -10.15 16.59 10.73
CA GLN A 196 -11.48 16.54 10.12
C GLN A 196 -11.64 17.74 9.17
N LEU A 197 -11.76 17.49 7.86
CA LEU A 197 -11.83 18.54 6.84
C LEU A 197 -13.25 18.78 6.32
N GLY A 198 -14.17 17.84 6.52
CA GLY A 198 -15.51 17.97 6.00
C GLY A 198 -16.52 17.02 6.62
N VAL A 199 -17.78 17.45 6.61
CA VAL A 199 -18.95 16.63 6.96
C VAL A 199 -19.96 16.77 5.84
N PHE A 200 -20.29 15.66 5.20
CA PHE A 200 -21.15 15.63 4.02
C PHE A 200 -22.43 14.85 4.32
N GLY A 201 -23.56 15.32 3.81
CA GLY A 201 -24.84 14.60 3.89
C GLY A 201 -25.12 13.66 2.70
N LYS A 202 -24.23 13.65 1.71
CA LYS A 202 -24.32 12.83 0.50
C LYS A 202 -22.96 12.19 0.22
N TYR A 203 -22.98 10.92 -0.17
CA TYR A 203 -21.76 10.15 -0.40
C TYR A 203 -20.96 10.69 -1.58
N GLU A 204 -21.61 11.10 -2.66
CA GLU A 204 -20.95 11.57 -3.89
C GLU A 204 -20.13 12.84 -3.65
N LEU A 205 -20.59 13.70 -2.73
CA LEU A 205 -19.87 14.90 -2.33
C LEU A 205 -18.66 14.57 -1.44
N ALA A 206 -18.83 13.61 -0.53
CA ALA A 206 -17.73 13.11 0.28
C ALA A 206 -16.66 12.46 -0.60
N ASP A 207 -17.08 11.64 -1.56
CA ASP A 207 -16.19 10.96 -2.50
C ASP A 207 -15.42 11.95 -3.39
N ALA A 208 -16.10 12.91 -4.01
CA ALA A 208 -15.43 13.95 -4.80
C ALA A 208 -14.40 14.74 -3.98
N PHE A 209 -14.70 15.02 -2.71
CA PHE A 209 -13.77 15.67 -1.80
C PHE A 209 -12.59 14.77 -1.43
N VAL A 210 -12.83 13.48 -1.17
CA VAL A 210 -11.79 12.47 -0.93
C VAL A 210 -10.85 12.34 -2.12
N GLN A 211 -11.38 12.28 -3.35
CA GLN A 211 -10.56 12.25 -4.57
C GLN A 211 -9.66 13.47 -4.68
N LYS A 212 -10.19 14.67 -4.41
CA LYS A 212 -9.39 15.90 -4.38
C LYS A 212 -8.26 15.81 -3.34
N LEU A 213 -8.56 15.34 -2.13
CA LEU A 213 -7.56 15.20 -1.08
C LEU A 213 -6.49 14.16 -1.43
N ASN A 214 -6.88 13.01 -1.95
CA ASN A 214 -5.98 11.95 -2.39
C ASN A 214 -5.02 12.40 -3.49
N ASN A 215 -5.47 13.25 -4.42
CA ASN A 215 -4.61 13.82 -5.45
C ASN A 215 -3.65 14.89 -4.90
N THR A 216 -3.99 15.51 -3.77
CA THR A 216 -3.23 16.61 -3.17
C THR A 216 -2.22 16.11 -2.14
N PHE A 217 -2.62 15.12 -1.33
CA PHE A 217 -1.90 14.68 -0.14
C PHE A 217 -1.54 13.19 -0.21
N LEU A 218 -0.33 12.88 0.25
CA LEU A 218 0.12 11.49 0.48
C LEU A 218 -0.50 10.87 1.74
N GLU A 219 -0.92 11.70 2.69
CA GLU A 219 -1.52 11.25 3.94
C GLU A 219 -2.83 10.49 3.72
N PRO A 220 -3.15 9.47 4.55
CA PRO A 220 -4.37 8.69 4.41
C PRO A 220 -5.61 9.57 4.53
N VAL A 221 -6.51 9.45 3.57
CA VAL A 221 -7.85 10.03 3.65
C VAL A 221 -8.81 8.93 4.08
N THR A 222 -9.55 9.15 5.17
CA THR A 222 -10.53 8.19 5.67
C THR A 222 -11.92 8.82 5.76
N VAL A 223 -12.95 8.01 5.52
CA VAL A 223 -14.34 8.43 5.64
C VAL A 223 -15.00 7.64 6.76
N LYS A 224 -15.56 8.35 7.74
CA LYS A 224 -16.36 7.74 8.80
C LYS A 224 -17.84 7.99 8.55
N ASN A 225 -18.61 6.92 8.55
CA ASN A 225 -20.06 6.98 8.37
C ASN A 225 -20.71 7.04 9.76
N GLU A 226 -21.54 8.05 10.00
CA GLU A 226 -22.27 8.20 11.25
C GLU A 226 -23.74 8.52 10.99
N MET A 227 -24.63 8.04 11.86
CA MET A 227 -26.04 8.46 11.86
C MET A 227 -26.21 9.59 12.88
N LYS A 228 -26.63 10.77 12.42
CA LYS A 228 -26.90 11.93 13.28
C LYS A 228 -28.31 12.45 12.98
N ASN A 229 -29.18 12.45 13.99
CA ASN A 229 -30.58 12.87 13.88
C ASN A 229 -31.34 12.15 12.74
N GLY A 230 -31.15 10.83 12.62
CA GLY A 230 -31.79 10.02 11.58
C GLY A 230 -31.25 10.23 10.16
N LYS A 231 -30.19 11.04 9.97
CA LYS A 231 -29.53 11.24 8.68
C LYS A 231 -28.12 10.66 8.71
N MET A 232 -27.74 10.00 7.62
CA MET A 232 -26.36 9.57 7.42
C MET A 232 -25.48 10.77 7.12
N ILE A 233 -24.33 10.85 7.80
CA ILE A 233 -23.29 11.83 7.55
C ILE A 233 -21.96 11.13 7.32
N PHE A 234 -21.17 11.70 6.42
CA PHE A 234 -19.85 11.22 6.03
C PHE A 234 -18.82 12.24 6.50
N ARG A 235 -18.03 11.87 7.50
CA ARG A 235 -16.92 12.72 7.98
C ARG A 235 -15.65 12.33 7.27
N VAL A 236 -14.99 13.28 6.63
CA VAL A 236 -13.73 13.07 5.93
C VAL A 236 -12.58 13.54 6.80
N PHE A 237 -11.62 12.65 6.99
CA PHE A 237 -10.42 12.88 7.79
C PHE A 237 -9.16 12.73 6.93
N LEU A 238 -8.11 13.50 7.25
CA LEU A 238 -6.79 13.43 6.64
C LEU A 238 -5.73 13.17 7.70
N GLY A 239 -4.82 12.24 7.40
CA GLY A 239 -3.65 11.95 8.21
C GLY A 239 -3.96 11.24 9.53
N GLN A 240 -2.90 10.85 10.20
CA GLN A 240 -2.89 10.31 11.57
C GLN A 240 -1.64 10.81 12.27
N PHE A 241 -1.80 11.37 13.46
CA PHE A 241 -0.73 12.00 14.21
C PHE A 241 -0.69 11.43 15.62
N GLU A 242 0.51 11.16 16.11
CA GLU A 242 0.68 10.58 17.45
C GLU A 242 0.44 11.61 18.55
N THR A 243 0.59 12.89 18.21
CA THR A 243 0.42 14.01 19.14
C THR A 243 -0.50 15.07 18.56
N GLN A 244 -1.18 15.79 19.45
CA GLN A 244 -2.02 16.93 19.06
C GLN A 244 -1.16 18.03 18.40
N GLU A 245 0.07 18.23 18.87
CA GLU A 245 1.00 19.21 18.32
C GLU A 245 1.36 18.91 16.85
N GLU A 246 1.68 17.66 16.52
CA GLU A 246 1.92 17.24 15.13
C GLU A 246 0.71 17.51 14.24
N ALA A 247 -0.50 17.22 14.74
CA ALA A 247 -1.74 17.50 14.02
C ALA A 247 -1.97 19.01 13.80
N GLU A 248 -1.73 19.85 14.82
CA GLU A 248 -1.88 21.30 14.72
C GLU A 248 -0.84 21.94 13.78
N VAL A 249 0.40 21.44 13.79
CA VAL A 249 1.44 21.87 12.83
C VAL A 249 1.01 21.54 11.40
N PHE A 250 0.53 20.32 11.16
CA PHE A 250 0.07 19.92 9.84
C PHE A 250 -1.18 20.70 9.41
N LYS A 251 -2.13 20.92 10.33
CA LYS A 251 -3.32 21.75 10.10
C LYS A 251 -2.94 23.15 9.62
N LYS A 252 -1.98 23.81 10.29
CA LYS A 252 -1.52 25.13 9.89
C LYS A 252 -0.91 25.10 8.49
N GLN A 253 -0.07 24.10 8.22
CA GLN A 253 0.57 23.95 6.91
C GLN A 253 -0.45 23.81 5.77
N ILE A 254 -1.44 22.93 5.91
CA ILE A 254 -2.45 22.72 4.85
C ILE A 254 -3.39 23.92 4.68
N PHE A 255 -3.60 24.72 5.75
CA PHE A 255 -4.35 25.97 5.66
C PHE A 255 -3.56 27.01 4.86
N ASP A 256 -2.29 27.22 5.19
CA ASP A 256 -1.43 28.21 4.54
C ASP A 256 -1.21 27.87 3.05
N GLU A 257 -1.07 26.58 2.70
CA GLU A 257 -0.76 26.14 1.33
C GLU A 257 -1.99 25.91 0.45
N ASN A 258 -3.12 25.47 1.02
CA ASN A 258 -4.30 25.04 0.26
C ASN A 258 -5.60 25.75 0.66
N GLN A 259 -5.57 26.64 1.65
CA GLN A 259 -6.76 27.27 2.23
C GLN A 259 -7.78 26.22 2.72
N LEU A 260 -7.28 25.08 3.20
CA LEU A 260 -8.10 23.99 3.73
C LEU A 260 -8.23 24.12 5.24
N ASP A 261 -9.41 24.55 5.68
CA ASP A 261 -9.75 24.57 7.11
C ASP A 261 -10.00 23.16 7.65
N SER A 262 -9.64 22.92 8.90
CA SER A 262 -9.77 21.61 9.54
C SER A 262 -9.81 21.68 11.06
N ILE A 263 -10.34 20.62 11.67
CA ILE A 263 -10.42 20.46 13.12
C ILE A 263 -9.58 19.25 13.53
N VAL A 264 -8.65 19.44 14.47
CA VAL A 264 -7.95 18.32 15.10
C VAL A 264 -8.95 17.54 15.95
N ASN A 265 -9.11 16.25 15.65
CA ASN A 265 -10.00 15.32 16.32
C ASN A 265 -9.22 14.22 17.02
#